data_AF-A0A059F0L2-F1
#
_entry.id   AF-A0A059F0L2-F1
#
_cell.length_a   1.000
_cell.length_b   1.000
_cell.length_c   1.000
_cell.angle_alpha   90.00
_cell.angle_beta   90.00
_cell.angle_gamma   90.00
#
_symmetry.space_group_name_H-M   'P 1'
#
loop_
_entity.id
_entity.type
_entity.pdbx_description
1 polymer ?
#
loop_
_entity_poly.entity_id
_entity_poly.type
_entity_poly.pdbx_seq_one_letter_code
_entity_poly.pdbx_strand_id
1 'polypeptide(L)' 'EETISHVLLENIEIGSTIITDCWPAYINISSLGFNHLTVNHSENFIDPNTGANT' A
#
# COMPACT_ATOMS: atom_id res chain seq x y z
N GLU A 1 -10.57 -14.22 12.36
CA GLU A 1 -9.96 -12.91 12.15
C GLU A 1 -9.18 -13.00 10.85
N GLU A 2 -9.60 -12.29 9.82
CA GLU A 2 -8.88 -12.26 8.55
C GLU A 2 -7.83 -11.16 8.60
N THR A 3 -6.61 -11.47 8.18
CA THR A 3 -5.53 -10.48 8.10
C THR A 3 -5.64 -9.70 6.80
N ILE A 4 -5.12 -8.48 6.77
CA ILE A 4 -5.13 -7.67 5.53
C ILE A 4 -4.46 -8.40 4.37
N SER A 5 -3.38 -9.14 4.64
CA SER A 5 -2.69 -9.93 3.62
C SER A 5 -3.60 -10.93 2.93
N HIS A 6 -4.50 -11.58 3.69
CA HIS A 6 -5.43 -12.56 3.13
C HIS A 6 -6.46 -11.87 2.22
N VAL A 7 -7.06 -10.78 2.71
CA VAL A 7 -8.05 -10.00 1.94
C VAL A 7 -7.44 -9.49 0.62
N LEU A 8 -6.21 -8.98 0.65
CA LEU A 8 -5.54 -8.49 -0.56
C LEU A 8 -5.29 -9.61 -1.57
N LEU A 9 -4.77 -10.76 -1.14
CA LEU A 9 -4.46 -11.89 -2.02
C LEU A 9 -5.71 -12.51 -2.67
N GLU A 10 -6.86 -12.46 -2.00
CA GLU A 10 -8.11 -13.01 -2.53
C GLU A 10 -8.84 -12.05 -3.48
N ASN A 11 -8.68 -10.74 -3.29
CA ASN A 11 -9.52 -9.74 -3.93
C ASN A 11 -8.78 -8.85 -4.94
N ILE A 12 -7.45 -8.87 -4.95
CA ILE A 12 -6.64 -7.99 -5.80
C ILE A 12 -5.68 -8.82 -6.65
N GLU A 13 -5.57 -8.46 -7.92
CA GLU A 13 -4.63 -9.09 -8.84
C GLU A 13 -3.17 -8.80 -8.43
N ILE A 14 -2.35 -9.85 -8.36
CA ILE A 14 -0.90 -9.73 -8.10
C ILE A 14 -0.24 -8.80 -9.12
N GLY A 15 0.66 -7.94 -8.67
CA GLY A 15 1.27 -6.90 -9.49
C GLY A 15 0.46 -5.60 -9.57
N SER A 16 -0.77 -5.56 -9.04
CA SER A 16 -1.52 -4.30 -8.88
C SER A 16 -0.75 -3.29 -8.04
N THR A 17 -0.99 -2.00 -8.29
CA THR A 17 -0.48 -0.93 -7.45
C THR A 17 -1.43 -0.65 -6.30
N ILE A 18 -0.94 -0.76 -5.08
CA ILE A 18 -1.65 -0.42 -3.85
C ILE A 18 -0.97 0.81 -3.25
N ILE A 19 -1.76 1.84 -2.96
CA ILE A 19 -1.28 3.06 -2.31
C ILE A 19 -1.90 3.13 -0.92
N THR A 20 -1.06 3.27 0.11
CA THR A 20 -1.52 3.42 1.51
C THR A 20 -0.88 4.62 2.17
N ASP A 21 -1.35 4.97 3.37
CA ASP A 21 -0.54 5.78 4.28
C ASP A 21 0.70 5.00 4.78
N CYS A 22 1.54 5.64 5.59
CA CYS A 22 2.74 5.04 6.17
C CYS A 22 2.48 4.19 7.43
N TRP A 23 1.28 3.64 7.63
CA TRP A 23 1.00 2.83 8.82
C TRP A 23 1.79 1.50 8.82
N PRO A 24 2.47 1.12 9.92
CA PRO A 24 3.37 -0.05 9.92
C PRO A 24 2.69 -1.39 9.61
N ALA A 25 1.38 -1.52 9.78
CA ALA A 25 0.65 -2.74 9.44
C ALA A 25 0.73 -3.08 7.93
N TYR A 26 1.00 -2.09 7.07
CA TYR A 26 1.07 -2.23 5.61
C TYR A 26 2.47 -2.57 5.09
N ILE A 27 3.50 -2.64 5.95
CA ILE A 27 4.90 -2.78 5.53
C ILE A 27 5.18 -4.04 4.69
N ASN A 28 4.37 -5.08 4.86
CA ASN A 28 4.52 -6.36 4.17
C ASN A 28 3.76 -6.45 2.85
N ILE A 29 3.03 -5.42 2.39
CA ILE A 29 2.24 -5.51 1.15
C ILE A 29 3.14 -5.78 -0.06
N SER A 30 4.30 -5.15 -0.13
CA SER A 30 5.27 -5.39 -1.22
C SER A 30 5.76 -6.84 -1.30
N SER A 31 5.91 -7.53 -0.16
CA SER A 31 6.37 -8.93 -0.13
C SER A 31 5.30 -9.93 -0.57
N LEU A 32 4.03 -9.51 -0.65
CA LEU A 32 2.92 -10.31 -1.17
C LEU A 32 2.84 -10.30 -2.71
N GLY A 33 3.70 -9.53 -3.39
CA GLY A 33 3.72 -9.44 -4.86
C GLY A 33 2.96 -8.24 -5.44
N PHE A 34 2.57 -7.27 -4.60
CA PHE A 34 1.97 -6.01 -5.04
C PHE A 34 3.02 -4.92 -5.23
N ASN A 35 2.76 -3.99 -6.15
CA ASN A 35 3.50 -2.74 -6.23
C ASN A 35 2.99 -1.82 -5.12
N HIS A 36 3.78 -1.58 -4.08
CA HIS A 36 3.33 -0.81 -2.93
C HIS A 36 3.94 0.59 -2.92
N LEU A 37 3.08 1.61 -2.94
CA LEU A 37 3.45 3.01 -2.73
C LEU A 37 2.86 3.49 -1.40
N THR A 38 3.51 4.47 -0.80
CA THR A 38 3.07 5.08 0.45
C THR A 38 3.05 6.59 0.36
N VAL A 39 2.12 7.24 1.05
CA VAL A 39 2.10 8.70 1.22
C VAL A 39 2.20 9.07 2.71
N ASN A 40 3.11 9.98 3.03
CA ASN A 40 3.26 10.52 4.38
C ASN A 40 2.43 11.81 4.53
N HIS A 41 1.19 11.68 5.02
CA HIS A 41 0.26 12.80 5.20
C HIS A 41 0.71 13.86 6.22
N SER A 42 1.72 13.57 7.05
CA SER A 42 2.31 14.59 7.93
C SER A 42 3.29 15.50 7.21
N GLU A 43 3.78 15.08 6.04
CA GLU A 43 4.75 15.83 5.24
C GLU A 43 4.11 16.41 3.98
N ASN A 44 3.33 15.59 3.25
CA ASN A 44 2.75 15.96 1.96
C ASN A 44 1.36 15.35 1.77
N PHE A 45 0.47 16.05 1.06
CA PHE A 45 -0.82 15.49 0.61
C PHE A 45 -0.66 14.60 -0.64
N ILE A 46 0.31 14.92 -1.50
CA ILE A 46 0.70 14.12 -2.67
C ILE A 46 2.20 13.85 -2.52
N ASP A 47 2.61 12.58 -2.60
CA ASP A 47 4.04 12.23 -2.54
C ASP A 47 4.79 12.83 -3.75
N PRO A 48 5.84 13.65 -3.54
CA PRO A 48 6.49 14.37 -4.63
C PRO A 48 7.37 13.49 -5.53
N ASN A 49 7.76 12.30 -5.07
CA ASN A 49 8.63 11.40 -5.83
C ASN A 49 7.84 10.45 -6.73
N THR A 50 6.68 10.02 -6.24
CA THR A 50 5.85 8.97 -6.85
C THR A 50 4.54 9.50 -7.42
N GLY A 51 4.11 10.69 -6.99
CA GLY A 51 2.78 11.24 -7.29
C GLY A 51 1.64 10.55 -6.55
N ALA A 52 1.96 9.68 -5.58
CA ALA A 52 0.98 8.90 -4.85
C ALA A 52 0.08 9.78 -3.96
N ASN A 53 -1.19 9.41 -3.88
CA ASN A 53 -2.21 10.03 -3.04
C ASN A 53 -3.22 8.95 -2.60
N THR A 54 -3.81 9.10 -1.41
CA THR A 54 -4.82 8.18 -0.85
C THR A 54 -6.09 8.92 -0.50
#